data_AF-A0A2N2KNC9-F1
#
_entry.id   AF-A0A2N2KNC9-F1
#
_cell.length_a   1.000
_cell.length_b   1.000
_cell.length_c   1.000
_cell.angle_alpha   90.00
_cell.angle_beta   90.00
_cell.angle_gamma   90.00
#
_symmetry.space_group_name_H-M   'P 1'
#
loop_
_entity.id
_entity.type
_entity.pdbx_description
1 polymer ?
#
loop_
_entity_poly.entity_id
_entity_poly.type
_entity_poly.pdbx_seq_one_letter_code
_entity_poly.pdbx_strand_id
1 'polypeptide(L)' 'MKQNITISLDKDLIRTGKIIAAQQGTSLNRMLRLELERIIRNVKKYDIAKQKAIAAMKTGFHSGRARYPSRDELHER' A
#
# COMPACT_ATOMS: atom_id res chain seq x y z
N MET A 1 17.41 -6.35 -1.44
CA MET A 1 18.45 -6.11 -0.42
C MET A 1 17.93 -5.09 0.58
N LYS A 2 18.28 -5.18 1.87
CA LYS A 2 17.88 -4.19 2.90
C LYS A 2 19.12 -3.39 3.31
N GLN A 3 18.97 -2.07 3.46
CA GLN A 3 20.04 -1.16 3.90
C GLN A 3 19.61 -0.49 5.21
N ASN A 4 20.54 -0.40 6.17
CA ASN A 4 20.32 0.31 7.42
C ASN A 4 20.62 1.79 7.22
N ILE A 5 19.80 2.65 7.83
CA ILE A 5 19.99 4.10 7.85
C ILE A 5 20.13 4.55 9.30
N THR A 6 21.03 5.49 9.55
CA THR A 6 21.16 6.16 10.86
C THR A 6 20.41 7.48 10.78
N ILE A 7 19.52 7.71 11.74
CA ILE A 7 18.75 8.96 11.84
C ILE A 7 18.98 9.58 13.22
N SER A 8 19.10 10.91 13.26
CA SER A 8 19.14 11.66 14.50
C SER A 8 17.73 12.06 14.89
N LEU A 9 17.32 11.74 16.11
CA LEU A 9 16.00 12.05 16.68
C LEU A 9 16.19 12.52 18.12
N ASP A 10 15.24 13.33 18.60
CA ASP A 10 15.24 13.77 19.99
C ASP A 10 15.14 12.59 20.95
N LYS A 11 15.89 12.66 22.06
CA LYS A 11 15.93 11.59 23.07
C LYS A 11 14.55 11.28 23.63
N ASP A 12 13.72 12.31 23.83
CA ASP A 12 12.36 12.16 24.34
C ASP A 12 11.43 11.48 23.33
N LEU A 13 11.63 11.75 22.03
CA LEU A 13 10.89 11.09 20.97
C LEU A 13 11.25 9.61 20.88
N ILE A 14 12.54 9.26 21.00
CA ILE A 14 13.00 7.86 21.05
C ILE A 14 12.38 7.14 22.25
N ARG A 15 12.38 7.76 23.43
CA ARG A 15 11.82 7.18 24.66
C ARG A 15 10.33 6.90 24.50
N THR A 16 9.57 7.91 24.10
CA THR A 16 8.11 7.82 23.92
C THR A 16 7.75 6.81 22.85
N GLY A 17 8.46 6.85 21.72
CA GLY A 17 8.27 5.91 20.61
C GLY A 17 8.52 4.46 21.01
N LYS A 18 9.54 4.18 21.84
CA LYS A 18 9.79 2.83 22.37
C LYS A 18 8.66 2.33 23.26
N ILE A 19 8.10 3.20 24.11
CA ILE A 19 6.96 2.84 24.99
C ILE A 19 5.75 2.46 24.14
N ILE A 20 5.40 3.31 23.17
CA ILE A 20 4.26 3.06 22.26
C ILE A 20 4.48 1.77 21.46
N ALA A 21 5.69 1.56 20.94
CA ALA A 21 6.03 0.36 20.21
C ALA A 21 5.83 -0.90 21.06
N ALA A 22 6.29 -0.89 22.31
CA ALA A 22 6.12 -1.99 23.24
C ALA A 22 4.64 -2.27 23.54
N GLN A 23 3.84 -1.22 23.78
CA GLN A 23 2.39 -1.34 24.00
C GLN A 23 1.67 -1.96 22.80
N GLN A 24 2.13 -1.68 21.58
CA GLN A 24 1.57 -2.22 20.34
C GLN A 24 2.18 -3.57 19.92
N GLY A 25 3.06 -4.18 20.73
CA GLY A 25 3.73 -5.44 20.39
C GLY A 25 4.67 -5.33 19.16
N THR A 26 5.21 -4.15 18.92
CA THR A 26 6.08 -3.84 17.77
C THR A 26 7.41 -3.20 18.22
N SER A 27 8.26 -2.82 17.27
CA SER A 27 9.51 -2.11 17.55
C SER A 27 9.52 -0.73 16.91
N LEU A 28 10.28 0.21 17.50
CA LEU A 28 10.43 1.57 16.97
C LEU A 28 10.91 1.54 15.50
N ASN A 29 11.88 0.70 15.17
CA ASN A 29 12.35 0.53 13.80
C ASN A 29 11.28 -0.01 12.86
N ARG A 30 10.39 -0.91 13.32
CA ARG A 30 9.28 -1.40 12.51
C ARG A 30 8.24 -0.29 12.30
N MET A 31 7.91 0.50 13.31
CA MET A 31 7.01 1.65 13.18
C MET A 31 7.53 2.67 12.16
N LEU A 32 8.80 3.07 12.28
CA LEU A 32 9.43 4.00 11.34
C LEU A 32 9.44 3.47 9.91
N ARG A 33 9.71 2.18 9.72
CA ARG A 33 9.66 1.55 8.41
C ARG A 33 8.26 1.62 7.80
N LEU A 34 7.24 1.22 8.56
CA LEU A 34 5.85 1.21 8.08
C LEU A 34 5.38 2.62 7.72
N GLU A 35 5.79 3.62 8.50
CA GLU A 35 5.43 5.01 8.25
C GLU A 35 6.12 5.57 7.00
N LEU A 36 7.41 5.28 6.82
CA LEU A 36 8.12 5.64 5.59
C LEU A 36 7.50 4.98 4.35
N GLU A 37 7.15 3.70 4.44
CA GLU A 37 6.44 3.03 3.37
C GLU A 37 5.06 3.66 3.12
N ARG A 38 4.34 4.09 4.15
CA ARG A 38 3.05 4.77 4.02
C ARG A 38 3.20 6.10 3.28
N ILE A 39 4.21 6.89 3.61
CA ILE A 39 4.54 8.15 2.93
C ILE A 39 4.86 7.89 1.45
N ILE A 40 5.77 6.95 1.17
CA ILE A 40 6.15 6.60 -0.21
C ILE A 40 4.93 6.11 -1.00
N ARG A 41 4.11 5.23 -0.41
CA ARG A 41 2.87 4.76 -1.03
C ARG A 41 1.94 5.93 -1.32
N ASN A 42 1.74 6.85 -0.38
CA ASN A 42 0.88 8.01 -0.56
C ASN A 42 1.32 8.87 -1.74
N VAL A 43 2.62 9.14 -1.87
CA VAL A 43 3.17 9.90 -3.00
C VAL A 43 3.00 9.13 -4.31
N LYS A 44 3.24 7.81 -4.30
CA LYS A 44 3.18 6.96 -5.49
C LYS A 44 1.79 6.37 -5.76
N LYS A 45 0.73 6.80 -5.05
CA LYS A 45 -0.61 6.22 -5.14
C LYS A 45 -1.12 6.21 -6.57
N TYR A 46 -0.99 7.35 -7.26
CA TYR A 46 -1.39 7.48 -8.65
C TYR A 46 -0.60 6.55 -9.57
N ASP A 47 0.73 6.56 -9.49
CA ASP A 47 1.58 5.73 -10.35
C ASP A 47 1.34 4.23 -10.13
N ILE A 48 1.17 3.81 -8.88
CA ILE A 48 0.83 2.42 -8.54
C ILE A 48 -0.54 2.05 -9.13
N ALA A 49 -1.55 2.92 -8.98
CA ALA A 49 -2.88 2.70 -9.55
C ALA A 49 -2.83 2.61 -11.09
N LYS A 50 -2.09 3.53 -11.73
CA LYS A 50 -1.84 3.53 -13.18
C LYS A 50 -1.18 2.24 -13.64
N GLN A 51 -0.10 1.81 -12.98
CA GLN A 51 0.58 0.56 -13.34
C GLN A 51 -0.32 -0.67 -13.18
N LYS A 52 -1.11 -0.73 -12.09
CA LYS A 52 -2.11 -1.79 -11.89
C LYS A 52 -3.18 -1.80 -12.98
N ALA A 53 -3.71 -0.65 -13.35
CA ALA A 53 -4.71 -0.54 -14.41
C ALA A 53 -4.15 -0.99 -15.77
N ILE A 54 -2.93 -0.54 -16.13
CA ILE A 54 -2.26 -0.97 -17.37
C ILE A 54 -1.99 -2.47 -17.36
N ALA A 55 -1.56 -3.05 -16.25
CA ALA A 55 -1.35 -4.49 -16.14
C ALA A 55 -2.67 -5.25 -16.32
N ALA A 56 -3.76 -4.81 -15.68
CA ALA A 56 -5.08 -5.41 -15.83
C ALA A 56 -5.61 -5.32 -17.27
N MET A 57 -5.39 -4.18 -17.96
CA MET A 57 -5.74 -4.05 -19.38
C MET A 57 -4.96 -5.02 -20.27
N LYS A 58 -3.67 -5.25 -19.98
CA LYS A 58 -2.83 -6.19 -20.74
C LYS A 58 -3.20 -7.65 -20.49
N THR A 59 -3.50 -8.00 -19.24
CA THR A 59 -3.94 -9.36 -18.88
C THR A 59 -5.35 -9.65 -19.42
N GLY A 60 -6.19 -8.61 -19.52
CA GLY A 60 -7.61 -8.77 -19.80
C GLY A 60 -8.37 -9.40 -18.62
N PHE A 61 -9.69 -9.47 -18.74
CA PHE A 61 -10.54 -10.10 -17.73
C PHE A 61 -11.25 -11.31 -18.34
N HIS A 62 -11.26 -12.42 -17.62
CA HIS A 62 -12.09 -13.56 -17.98
C HIS A 62 -13.52 -13.28 -17.53
N SER A 63 -14.43 -13.11 -18.47
CA SER A 63 -15.83 -12.78 -18.20
C SER A 63 -16.63 -13.93 -17.57
N GLY A 64 -16.05 -15.14 -17.52
CA GLY A 64 -16.72 -16.35 -17.04
C GLY A 64 -17.97 -16.72 -17.83
N ARG A 65 -18.21 -16.06 -18.97
CA ARG A 65 -19.39 -16.23 -19.81
C ARG A 65 -18.97 -16.61 -21.22
N ALA A 66 -19.75 -17.48 -21.84
CA ALA A 66 -19.57 -17.87 -23.24
C ALA A 66 -19.73 -16.67 -24.21
N ARG A 67 -20.51 -15.64 -23.81
CA ARG A 67 -20.64 -14.38 -24.55
C ARG A 67 -20.79 -13.19 -23.60
N TYR A 68 -20.40 -12.01 -24.06
CA TYR A 68 -20.73 -10.77 -23.37
C TYR A 68 -22.23 -10.45 -23.54
N PRO A 69 -22.93 -10.04 -22.46
CA PRO A 69 -24.33 -9.64 -22.56
C PRO A 69 -24.48 -8.36 -23.39
N SER A 70 -25.66 -8.16 -23.98
CA SER A 70 -25.98 -6.90 -24.64
C SER A 70 -26.12 -5.77 -23.61
N ARG A 71 -26.05 -4.52 -24.08
CA ARG A 71 -26.26 -3.34 -23.22
C ARG A 71 -27.62 -3.40 -22.51
N ASP A 72 -28.65 -3.81 -23.23
CA ASP A 72 -30.03 -3.83 -22.72
C ASP A 72 -30.21 -4.96 -21.69
N GLU A 73 -29.58 -6.12 -21.91
CA GLU A 73 -29.55 -7.24 -20.93
C GLU A 73 -28.87 -6.86 -19.59
N LEU A 74 -27.97 -5.86 -19.59
CA LEU A 74 -27.33 -5.35 -18.37
C LEU A 74 -28.13 -4.27 -17.66
N HIS A 75 -28.95 -3.51 -18.39
CA HIS A 75 -29.66 -2.34 -17.87
C HIS A 75 -30.93 -2.71 -17.09
N GLU A 76 -31.50 -3.89 -17.33
CA GLU A 76 -32.72 -4.36 -16.63
C GLU A 76 -32.45 -5.01 -15.26
N ARG A 77 -31.30 -4.74 -14.63
CA ARG A 77 -30.92 -5.30 -13.33
C ARG A 77 -30.97 -4.28 -12.19
#